data_AF-A0A5C3LWN4-F1
#
_entry.id   AF-A0A5C3LWN4-F1
#
_cell.length_a   1.000
_cell.length_b   1.000
_cell.length_c   1.000
_cell.angle_alpha   90.00
_cell.angle_beta   90.00
_cell.angle_gamma   90.00
#
_symmetry.space_group_name_H-M   'P 1'
#
loop_
_entity.id
_entity.type
_entity.pdbx_description
1 polymer ?
#
loop_
_entity_poly.entity_id
_entity_poly.type
_entity_poly.pdbx_seq_one_letter_code
_entity_poly.pdbx_strand_id
1 'polypeptide(L)'
;MLNSMRFGNLEQATIDAFKALSREIVYTDGIQPTELFPTRAEVENSNQSRLRQLPGLVYTYNANDHGGIDSRGQRISPQQTERLLERLIAPKAIHLKVGAQVMLIKVTIKRHIRTARLTTLCHGRI
;
A
#
# COMPACT_ATOMS: atom_id res chain seq x y z
N MET A 1 -24.17 -9.39 10.53
CA MET A 1 -23.58 -8.73 9.35
C MET A 1 -22.23 -9.33 8.96
N LEU A 2 -21.09 -8.97 9.59
CA LEU A 2 -19.76 -9.45 9.17
C LEU A 2 -19.52 -10.96 9.39
N ASN A 3 -19.95 -11.51 10.52
CA ASN A 3 -19.87 -12.96 10.76
C ASN A 3 -20.73 -13.75 9.76
N SER A 4 -21.89 -13.24 9.39
CA SER A 4 -22.80 -13.84 8.41
C SER A 4 -22.14 -13.93 7.02
N MET A 5 -21.45 -12.86 6.61
CA MET A 5 -20.64 -12.83 5.38
C MET A 5 -19.50 -13.85 5.40
N ARG A 6 -18.81 -14.01 6.53
CA ARG A 6 -17.72 -15.00 6.69
C ARG A 6 -18.16 -16.44 6.38
N PHE A 7 -19.41 -16.80 6.72
CA PHE A 7 -19.96 -18.13 6.48
C PHE A 7 -20.77 -18.24 5.18
N GLY A 8 -20.85 -17.16 4.38
CA GLY A 8 -21.61 -17.13 3.13
C GLY A 8 -23.14 -17.07 3.30
N ASN A 9 -23.63 -16.85 4.52
CA ASN A 9 -25.06 -16.81 4.84
C ASN A 9 -25.52 -15.35 4.97
N LEU A 10 -25.90 -14.73 3.85
CA LEU A 10 -26.34 -13.33 3.83
C LEU A 10 -27.87 -13.24 3.78
N GLU A 11 -28.46 -12.77 4.87
CA GLU A 11 -29.88 -12.43 4.92
C GLU A 11 -30.17 -11.10 4.20
N GLN A 12 -31.39 -10.93 3.70
CA GLN A 12 -31.80 -9.73 2.96
C GLN A 12 -31.55 -8.43 3.75
N ALA A 13 -31.82 -8.43 5.06
CA ALA A 13 -31.54 -7.28 5.93
C ALA A 13 -30.06 -6.90 5.98
N THR A 14 -29.16 -7.89 5.91
CA THR A 14 -27.70 -7.65 5.82
C THR A 14 -27.31 -7.09 4.46
N ILE A 15 -27.91 -7.56 3.37
CA ILE A 15 -27.67 -7.06 2.01
C ILE A 15 -28.09 -5.58 1.91
N ASP A 16 -29.28 -5.25 2.43
CA ASP A 16 -29.81 -3.89 2.40
C ASP A 16 -28.96 -2.94 3.23
N ALA A 17 -28.45 -3.39 4.38
CA ALA A 17 -27.51 -2.64 5.20
C ALA A 17 -26.21 -2.32 4.44
N PHE A 18 -25.62 -3.26 3.70
CA PHE A 18 -24.43 -2.99 2.89
C PHE A 18 -24.70 -2.03 1.74
N LYS A 19 -25.86 -2.13 1.08
CA LYS A 19 -26.24 -1.19 0.01
C LYS A 19 -26.35 0.25 0.55
N ALA A 20 -26.86 0.43 1.76
CA ALA A 20 -26.96 1.74 2.39
C ALA A 20 -25.59 2.39 2.72
N LEU A 21 -24.50 1.62 2.73
CA LEU A 21 -23.13 2.12 2.93
C LEU A 21 -22.51 2.72 1.66
N SER A 22 -23.17 2.63 0.51
CA SER A 22 -22.70 3.24 -0.76
C SER A 22 -22.80 4.76 -0.83
N ARG A 23 -23.32 5.38 0.24
CA ARG A 23 -23.40 6.85 0.38
C ARG A 23 -22.02 7.50 0.37
N GLU A 24 -21.94 8.72 -0.14
CA GLU A 24 -20.75 9.55 -0.08
C GLU A 24 -20.38 9.88 1.38
N ILE A 25 -19.09 9.79 1.72
CA ILE A 25 -18.58 10.10 3.05
C ILE A 25 -17.71 11.35 2.97
N VAL A 26 -18.10 12.40 3.70
CA VAL A 26 -17.35 13.65 3.79
C VAL A 26 -16.53 13.64 5.08
N TYR A 27 -15.21 13.78 4.94
CA TYR A 27 -14.26 13.87 6.04
C TYR A 27 -13.82 15.33 6.25
N THR A 28 -13.82 15.81 7.49
CA THR A 28 -13.48 17.21 7.84
C THR A 28 -12.03 17.39 8.28
N ASP A 29 -11.30 16.31 8.53
CA ASP A 29 -9.93 16.29 9.04
C ASP A 29 -8.85 16.30 7.94
N GLY A 30 -9.26 16.35 6.67
CA GLY A 30 -8.37 16.27 5.51
C GLY A 30 -7.77 14.88 5.27
N ILE A 31 -8.15 13.87 6.07
CA ILE A 31 -7.74 12.49 5.87
C ILE A 31 -8.81 11.80 5.03
N GLN A 32 -8.51 11.62 3.75
CA GLN A 32 -9.33 10.84 2.84
C GLN A 32 -9.36 9.36 3.24
N PRO A 33 -10.46 8.64 2.92
CA PRO A 33 -10.58 7.22 3.21
C PRO A 33 -9.56 6.41 2.41
N THR A 34 -9.17 5.28 2.98
CA THR A 34 -8.39 4.25 2.27
C THR A 34 -9.35 3.43 1.43
N GLU A 35 -9.12 3.41 0.13
CA GLU A 35 -9.86 2.57 -0.80
C GLU A 35 -9.28 1.15 -0.81
N LEU A 36 -10.15 0.15 -0.89
CA LEU A 36 -9.76 -1.25 -0.97
C LEU A 36 -10.11 -1.79 -2.35
N PHE A 37 -9.12 -2.36 -3.03
CA PHE A 37 -9.28 -2.94 -4.36
C PHE A 37 -8.82 -4.40 -4.36
N PRO A 38 -9.42 -5.26 -5.21
CA PRO A 38 -9.05 -6.67 -5.27
C PRO A 38 -7.64 -6.89 -5.84
N THR A 39 -7.15 -6.01 -6.72
CA THR A 39 -5.83 -6.17 -7.34
C THR A 39 -4.84 -5.05 -6.98
N ARG A 40 -3.54 -5.38 -7.03
CA ARG A 40 -2.46 -4.40 -6.81
C ARG A 40 -2.42 -3.32 -7.89
N ALA A 41 -2.77 -3.67 -9.13
CA ALA A 41 -2.79 -2.73 -10.24
C ALA A 41 -3.85 -1.63 -10.02
N GLU A 42 -5.04 -1.99 -9.54
CA GLU A 42 -6.09 -1.03 -9.20
C GLU A 42 -5.67 -0.11 -8.05
N VAL A 43 -5.07 -0.68 -7.00
CA VAL A 43 -4.47 0.06 -5.88
C VAL A 43 -3.44 1.08 -6.39
N GLU A 44 -2.48 0.64 -7.22
CA GLU A 44 -1.43 1.52 -7.75
C GLU A 44 -2.00 2.63 -8.63
N ASN A 45 -2.98 2.31 -9.47
CA ASN A 45 -3.66 3.29 -10.32
C ASN A 45 -4.42 4.34 -9.50
N SER A 46 -5.18 3.93 -8.48
CA SER A 46 -5.89 4.88 -7.58
C SER A 46 -4.90 5.76 -6.83
N ASN A 47 -3.86 5.17 -6.22
CA ASN A 47 -2.82 5.92 -5.51
C ASN A 47 -2.09 6.93 -6.39
N GLN A 48 -1.74 6.56 -7.63
CA GLN A 48 -1.11 7.47 -8.58
C GLN A 48 -2.06 8.57 -9.04
N SER A 49 -3.34 8.25 -9.27
CA SER A 49 -4.36 9.25 -9.59
C SER A 49 -4.46 10.31 -8.49
N ARG A 50 -4.56 9.88 -7.23
CA ARG A 50 -4.64 10.77 -6.07
C ARG A 50 -3.36 11.60 -5.90
N LEU A 51 -2.19 10.99 -6.06
CA LEU A 51 -0.91 11.71 -6.02
C LEU A 51 -0.80 12.76 -7.14
N ARG A 52 -1.32 12.49 -8.35
CA ARG A 52 -1.33 13.46 -9.45
C ARG A 52 -2.22 14.66 -9.15
N GLN A 53 -3.36 14.46 -8.49
CA GLN A 53 -4.29 15.52 -8.10
C GLN A 53 -3.73 16.47 -7.03
N LEU A 54 -2.79 16.01 -6.21
CA LEU A 54 -2.15 16.88 -5.22
C LEU A 54 -1.30 17.97 -5.90
N PRO A 55 -1.42 19.24 -5.47
CA PRO A 55 -0.58 20.31 -5.98
C PRO A 55 0.88 20.15 -5.52
N GLY A 56 1.79 20.89 -6.17
CA GLY A 56 3.20 20.97 -5.78
C GLY A 56 4.12 19.96 -6.49
N LEU A 57 5.39 20.01 -6.10
CA LEU A 57 6.48 19.26 -6.72
C LEU A 57 6.46 17.78 -6.32
N VAL A 58 6.83 16.92 -7.26
CA VAL A 58 7.05 15.50 -7.00
C VAL A 58 8.49 15.29 -6.53
N TYR A 59 8.63 14.61 -5.41
CA TYR A 59 9.90 14.11 -4.89
C TYR A 59 9.99 12.62 -5.16
N THR A 60 11.03 12.21 -5.87
CA THR A 60 11.28 10.81 -6.22
C THR A 60 12.40 10.24 -5.37
N TYR A 61 12.13 9.11 -4.73
CA TYR A 61 13.09 8.36 -3.91
C TYR A 61 13.31 6.99 -4.53
N ASN A 62 14.50 6.77 -5.07
CA ASN A 62 14.88 5.49 -5.68
C ASN A 62 15.51 4.56 -4.64
N ALA A 63 15.15 3.28 -4.71
CA ALA A 63 15.77 2.23 -3.92
C ALA A 63 17.21 1.98 -4.37
N ASN A 64 18.06 1.61 -3.42
CA ASN A 64 19.40 1.13 -3.70
C ASN A 64 19.46 -0.37 -3.39
N ASP A 65 19.37 -1.18 -4.43
CA ASP A 65 19.20 -2.63 -4.34
C ASP A 65 20.52 -3.35 -4.67
N HIS A 66 20.90 -4.31 -3.82
CA HIS A 66 22.14 -5.08 -3.99
C HIS A 66 21.89 -6.57 -3.74
N GLY A 67 22.56 -7.42 -4.53
CA GLY A 67 22.55 -8.86 -4.35
C GLY A 67 23.32 -9.28 -3.10
N GLY A 68 22.71 -10.14 -2.29
CA GLY A 68 23.31 -10.66 -1.07
C GLY A 68 24.09 -11.96 -1.28
N ILE A 69 24.41 -12.60 -0.16
CA ILE A 69 24.95 -13.96 -0.09
C ILE A 69 23.83 -14.88 0.40
N ASP A 70 23.69 -16.06 -0.20
CA ASP A 70 22.74 -17.07 0.23
C ASP A 70 23.20 -17.80 1.50
N SER A 71 22.35 -18.68 2.06
CA SER A 71 22.67 -19.45 3.27
C SER A 71 23.85 -20.40 3.11
N ARG A 72 24.35 -20.63 1.89
CA ARG A 72 25.51 -21.49 1.58
C ARG A 72 26.77 -20.69 1.31
N GLY A 73 26.75 -19.37 1.53
CA GLY A 73 27.91 -18.51 1.27
C GLY A 73 28.10 -18.14 -0.20
N GLN A 74 27.15 -18.45 -1.08
CA GLN A 74 27.23 -18.15 -2.50
C GLN A 74 26.60 -16.79 -2.83
N ARG A 75 27.21 -16.03 -3.75
CA ARG A 75 26.63 -14.78 -4.25
C ARG A 75 25.34 -15.07 -5.02
N ILE A 76 24.27 -14.37 -4.66
CA ILE A 76 22.99 -14.47 -5.37
C ILE A 76 23.14 -13.80 -6.74
N SER A 77 22.65 -14.46 -7.80
CA SER A 77 22.74 -13.89 -9.15
C SER A 77 21.86 -12.62 -9.28
N PRO A 78 22.15 -11.72 -10.25
CA PRO A 78 21.29 -10.55 -10.48
C PRO A 78 19.83 -10.92 -10.76
N GLN A 79 19.57 -11.97 -11.55
CA GLN A 79 18.20 -12.39 -11.85
C GLN A 79 17.49 -12.97 -10.61
N GLN A 80 18.21 -13.70 -9.75
CA GLN A 80 17.66 -14.20 -8.49
C GLN A 80 17.36 -13.05 -7.53
N THR A 81 18.24 -12.05 -7.46
CA THR A 81 18.05 -10.85 -6.66
C THR A 81 16.78 -10.12 -7.07
N GLU A 82 16.57 -9.92 -8.37
CA GLU A 82 15.36 -9.26 -8.88
C GLU A 82 14.08 -10.01 -8.49
N ARG A 83 14.04 -11.34 -8.69
CA ARG A 83 12.90 -12.18 -8.28
C ARG A 83 12.61 -12.14 -6.77
N LEU A 84 13.64 -11.98 -5.94
CA LEU A 84 13.47 -11.84 -4.50
C LEU A 84 12.92 -10.46 -4.13
N LEU A 85 13.40 -9.42 -4.81
CA LEU A 85 12.97 -8.03 -4.59
C LEU A 85 11.53 -7.79 -5.06
N GLU A 86 11.08 -8.45 -6.13
CA GLU A 86 9.68 -8.40 -6.60
C GLU A 86 8.66 -8.83 -5.54
N ARG A 87 9.07 -9.65 -4.57
CA ARG A 87 8.20 -10.11 -3.48
C ARG A 87 8.06 -9.09 -2.35
N LEU A 88 8.88 -8.03 -2.35
CA LEU A 88 8.84 -6.99 -1.33
C LEU A 88 7.64 -6.06 -1.53
N ILE A 89 7.13 -5.53 -0.42
CA ILE A 89 6.04 -4.54 -0.42
C ILE A 89 6.57 -3.15 -0.80
N ALA A 90 7.86 -2.88 -0.55
CA ALA A 90 8.49 -1.61 -0.87
C ALA A 90 8.78 -1.53 -2.38
N PRO A 91 8.31 -0.48 -3.08
CA PRO A 91 8.58 -0.32 -4.51
C PRO A 91 10.02 0.15 -4.78
N LYS A 92 10.51 -0.07 -6.01
CA LYS A 92 11.84 0.40 -6.46
C LYS A 92 11.97 1.92 -6.50
N ALA A 93 10.86 2.64 -6.71
CA ALA A 93 10.81 4.09 -6.66
C ALA A 93 9.53 4.54 -5.96
N ILE A 94 9.67 5.52 -5.05
CA ILE A 94 8.54 6.13 -4.35
C ILE A 94 8.43 7.59 -4.80
N HIS A 95 7.24 7.97 -5.25
CA HIS A 95 6.91 9.34 -5.62
C HIS A 95 6.04 9.96 -4.53
N LEU A 96 6.44 11.11 -4.01
CA LEU A 96 5.72 11.82 -2.94
C LEU A 96 5.50 13.29 -3.30
N LYS A 97 4.38 13.84 -2.83
CA LYS A 97 4.07 15.28 -2.85
C LYS A 97 3.68 15.71 -1.44
N VAL A 98 3.75 17.01 -1.15
CA VAL A 98 3.21 17.55 0.10
C VAL A 98 1.70 17.23 0.17
N GLY A 99 1.24 16.71 1.30
CA GLY A 99 -0.14 16.25 1.48
C GLY A 99 -0.40 14.80 1.02
N ALA A 100 0.61 14.09 0.50
CA ALA A 100 0.46 12.68 0.16
C ALA A 100 0.26 11.81 1.40
N GLN A 101 -0.77 10.98 1.37
CA GLN A 101 -1.04 10.01 2.42
C GLN A 101 -0.15 8.77 2.26
N VAL A 102 0.57 8.40 3.32
CA VAL A 102 1.51 7.26 3.34
C VAL A 102 1.21 6.29 4.48
N MET A 103 1.54 5.02 4.25
CA MET A 103 1.50 3.95 5.25
C MET A 103 2.92 3.50 5.59
N LEU A 104 3.17 3.30 6.88
CA LEU A 104 4.41 2.69 7.36
C LEU A 104 4.35 1.17 7.16
N ILE A 105 5.26 0.61 6.36
CA ILE A 105 5.29 -0.84 6.05
C ILE A 105 6.36 -1.61 6.82
N LYS A 106 7.16 -0.92 7.64
CA LYS A 106 8.16 -1.52 8.52
C LYS A 106 8.11 -0.86 9.88
N VAL A 107 7.82 -1.64 10.91
CA VAL A 107 7.88 -1.18 12.31
C VAL A 107 9.32 -0.76 12.61
N THR A 108 9.49 0.47 13.09
CA THR A 108 10.79 0.99 13.53
C THR A 108 10.68 1.42 14.99
N ILE A 109 11.53 0.86 15.85
CA ILE A 109 11.66 1.30 17.24
C ILE A 109 12.60 2.51 17.21
N LYS A 110 12.12 3.68 17.66
CA LYS A 110 12.84 4.95 17.64
C LYS A 110 14.08 4.88 18.53
N ARG A 111 15.24 4.53 17.95
CA ARG A 111 16.53 4.82 18.58
C ARG A 111 17.54 5.56 17.71
N HIS A 112 17.20 5.87 16.46
CA HIS A 112 17.77 6.89 15.54
C HIS A 112 17.36 6.49 14.11
N ILE A 113 16.38 7.18 13.52
CA ILE A 113 15.86 6.83 12.19
C ILE A 113 16.83 7.38 11.14
N ARG A 114 17.58 6.51 10.47
CA ARG A 114 18.30 6.84 9.23
C ARG A 114 17.62 6.28 7.96
N THR A 115 16.58 5.45 8.08
CA THR A 115 15.87 4.88 6.91
C THR A 115 14.44 4.47 7.28
N ALA A 116 13.44 5.20 6.78
CA ALA A 116 12.03 4.81 6.88
C ALA A 116 11.60 4.14 5.56
N ARG A 117 10.86 3.02 5.63
CA ARG A 117 10.20 2.41 4.47
C ARG A 117 8.73 2.81 4.48
N LEU A 118 8.32 3.56 3.46
CA LEU A 118 6.97 4.08 3.28
C LEU A 118 6.38 3.53 1.98
N THR A 119 5.08 3.27 1.98
CA THR A 119 4.30 2.99 0.76
C THR A 119 3.08 3.92 0.74
N THR A 120 2.59 4.28 -0.43
CA THR A 120 1.35 5.05 -0.59
C THR A 120 0.12 4.23 -0.15
N LEU A 121 -0.88 4.94 0.38
CA LEU A 121 -2.00 4.38 1.15
C LEU A 121 -3.06 3.68 0.27
N CYS A 122 -2.87 2.39 -0.03
CA CYS A 122 -3.94 1.42 -0.34
C CYS A 122 -3.36 0.01 -0.12
N HIS A 123 -4.04 -0.85 0.65
CA HIS A 123 -3.55 -2.20 0.98
C HIS A 123 -4.11 -3.21 -0.03
N GLY A 124 -3.30 -3.58 -1.03
CA GLY A 124 -3.62 -4.68 -1.95
C GLY A 124 -3.05 -6.01 -1.46
N ARG A 125 -3.72 -6.62 -0.47
CA ARG A 125 -3.60 -8.04 -0.12
C ARG A 125 -4.87 -8.48 0.62
N ILE A 126 -5.70 -9.26 -0.06
CA ILE A 126 -6.61 -10.25 0.55
C ILE A 126 -5.84 -11.57 0.57
#